data_AF-A0AAV4UC89-F1
#
_entry.id   AF-A0AAV4UC89-F1
#
_cell.length_a   1.000
_cell.length_b   1.000
_cell.length_c   1.000
_cell.angle_alpha   90.00
_cell.angle_beta   90.00
_cell.angle_gamma   90.00
#
_symmetry.space_group_name_H-M   'P 1'
#
loop_
_entity.id
_entity.type
_entity.pdbx_description
1 polymer ?
#
loop_
_entity_poly.entity_id
_entity_poly.type
_entity_poly.pdbx_seq_one_letter_code
_entity_poly.pdbx_strand_id
1 'polypeptide(L)'
;MPLSVLFDDLAEELSYPRIYCGDMRRFTTKKPPTYSEIVKSELRCYDCRGATPQKILYSHQKNLHKLLLSSIQICLGNKIPTDSSLTAQQVQDQQCLRQLFYKNQAYKFMKSIRCSSAHWENEKNRVCGQIRQFGMPILFLTLSAAISCTNNANTKNANTKNADTHG
;
A
#
# COMPACT_ATOMS: atom_id res chain seq x y z
N MET A 1 -17.68 20.20 6.99
CA MET A 1 -17.26 18.89 7.54
C MET A 1 -16.02 18.43 6.77
N PRO A 2 -14.97 17.94 7.43
CA PRO A 2 -13.78 17.45 6.72
C PRO A 2 -14.12 16.22 5.87
N LEU A 3 -13.66 16.20 4.62
CA LEU A 3 -13.85 15.07 3.71
C LEU A 3 -12.80 13.99 4.00
N SER A 4 -13.17 12.72 3.85
CA SER A 4 -12.21 11.62 4.00
C SER A 4 -11.16 11.67 2.89
N VAL A 5 -9.90 11.36 3.24
CA VAL A 5 -8.74 11.27 2.31
C VAL A 5 -9.02 10.40 1.07
N LEU A 6 -9.97 9.47 1.17
CA LEU A 6 -10.38 8.62 0.06
C LEU A 6 -11.20 9.33 -1.02
N PHE A 7 -12.09 10.23 -0.60
CA PHE A 7 -13.05 10.90 -1.48
C PHE A 7 -12.59 12.30 -1.86
N ASP A 8 -11.51 12.78 -1.24
CA ASP A 8 -10.92 14.07 -1.55
C ASP A 8 -9.93 13.96 -2.72
N ASP A 9 -10.38 14.46 -3.88
CA ASP A 9 -9.60 14.49 -5.10
C ASP A 9 -8.51 15.58 -5.08
N LEU A 10 -8.75 16.71 -4.39
CA LEU A 10 -7.86 17.87 -4.40
C LEU A 10 -6.91 17.91 -3.19
N ALA A 11 -7.17 17.12 -2.14
CA ALA A 11 -6.37 17.08 -0.91
C ALA A 11 -4.86 17.01 -1.17
N GLU A 12 -4.44 16.24 -2.17
CA GLU A 12 -3.04 15.98 -2.45
C GLU A 12 -2.34 17.11 -3.20
N GLU A 13 -3.06 17.78 -4.11
CA GLU A 13 -2.54 18.92 -4.87
C GLU A 13 -2.40 20.15 -3.97
N LEU A 14 -3.35 20.33 -3.06
CA LEU A 14 -3.38 21.45 -2.12
C LEU A 14 -2.40 21.26 -0.94
N SER A 15 -2.21 20.02 -0.46
CA SER A 15 -1.32 19.75 0.69
C SER A 15 0.16 19.74 0.34
N TYR A 16 0.52 19.50 -0.92
CA TYR A 16 1.91 19.44 -1.37
C TYR A 16 2.21 20.50 -2.46
N PRO A 17 2.19 21.80 -2.12
CA PRO A 17 2.47 22.88 -3.08
C PRO A 17 3.88 22.80 -3.66
N ARG A 18 4.84 22.18 -2.96
CA ARG A 18 6.21 21.96 -3.48
C ARG A 18 6.25 21.05 -4.71
N ILE A 19 5.26 20.17 -4.87
CA ILE A 19 5.18 19.19 -5.96
C ILE A 19 4.22 19.71 -7.03
N TYR A 20 3.03 20.14 -6.62
CA TYR A 20 1.94 20.45 -7.54
C TYR A 20 1.69 21.94 -7.77
N CYS A 21 2.39 22.82 -7.04
CA CYS A 21 2.20 24.27 -7.08
C CYS A 21 0.75 24.73 -6.84
N GLY A 22 -0.09 23.89 -6.23
CA GLY A 22 -1.53 24.16 -6.04
C GLY A 22 -2.37 23.95 -7.30
N ASP A 23 -1.76 23.51 -8.41
CA ASP A 23 -2.46 23.20 -9.66
C ASP A 23 -2.96 21.76 -9.67
N MET A 24 -4.13 21.56 -10.26
CA MET A 24 -4.71 20.24 -10.43
C MET A 24 -4.00 19.47 -11.55
N ARG A 25 -3.70 18.18 -11.31
CA ARG A 25 -3.10 17.28 -12.32
C ARG A 25 -3.94 17.26 -13.60
N ARG A 26 -3.26 17.44 -14.73
CA ARG A 26 -3.85 17.31 -16.07
C ARG A 26 -3.29 16.06 -16.73
N PHE A 27 -4.18 15.22 -17.23
CA PHE A 27 -3.80 14.02 -17.98
C PHE A 27 -4.16 14.21 -19.45
N THR A 28 -3.18 14.07 -20.33
CA THR A 28 -3.35 14.17 -21.79
C THR A 28 -4.10 12.95 -22.35
N THR A 29 -4.07 11.82 -21.64
CA THR A 29 -4.64 10.55 -22.08
C THR A 29 -6.16 10.52 -21.91
N LYS A 30 -6.89 9.93 -22.87
CA LYS A 30 -8.36 9.73 -22.80
C LYS A 30 -8.82 9.01 -21.53
N LYS A 31 -7.99 8.12 -20.98
CA LYS A 31 -8.21 7.44 -19.70
C LYS A 31 -7.21 7.97 -18.68
N PRO A 32 -7.66 8.51 -17.54
CA PRO A 32 -6.74 8.95 -16.50
C PRO A 32 -5.98 7.74 -15.92
N PRO A 33 -4.68 7.88 -15.62
CA PRO A 33 -3.88 6.81 -15.04
C PRO A 33 -4.37 6.46 -13.63
N THR A 34 -4.09 5.23 -13.23
CA THR A 34 -4.42 4.76 -11.88
C THR A 34 -3.59 5.51 -10.85
N TYR A 35 -4.13 5.72 -9.64
CA TYR A 35 -3.40 6.41 -8.58
C TYR A 35 -2.02 5.78 -8.29
N SER A 36 -1.90 4.46 -8.32
CA SER A 36 -0.63 3.76 -8.16
C SER A 36 0.36 4.02 -9.29
N GLU A 37 -0.10 4.25 -10.52
CA GLU A 37 0.73 4.60 -11.67
C GLU A 37 1.27 6.02 -11.52
N ILE A 38 0.43 6.95 -11.06
CA ILE A 38 0.84 8.33 -10.80
C ILE A 38 1.89 8.38 -9.69
N VAL A 39 1.66 7.69 -8.57
CA VAL A 39 2.65 7.63 -7.47
C VAL A 39 3.96 7.00 -7.95
N LYS A 40 3.89 5.95 -8.78
CA LYS A 40 5.08 5.34 -9.37
C LYS A 40 5.82 6.28 -10.33
N SER A 41 5.12 7.12 -11.11
CA SER A 41 5.77 8.10 -11.97
C SER A 41 6.46 9.17 -11.13
N GLU A 42 5.78 9.71 -10.12
CA GLU A 42 6.33 10.73 -9.21
C GLU A 42 7.58 10.22 -8.47
N LEU A 43 7.57 8.96 -8.04
CA LEU A 43 8.71 8.32 -7.37
C LEU A 43 9.90 8.03 -8.30
N ARG A 44 9.66 7.86 -9.60
CA ARG A 44 10.70 7.58 -10.60
C ARG A 44 11.15 8.83 -11.35
N CYS A 45 10.49 9.96 -11.14
CA CYS A 45 10.92 11.22 -11.72
C CYS A 45 12.35 11.55 -11.24
N TYR A 46 13.16 12.07 -12.16
CA TYR A 46 14.50 12.57 -11.83
C TYR A 46 14.44 13.65 -10.75
N ASP A 47 13.38 14.49 -10.77
CA ASP A 47 13.10 15.44 -9.71
C ASP A 47 12.52 14.74 -8.47
N CYS A 48 13.37 14.47 -7.47
CA CYS A 48 13.04 13.72 -6.26
C CYS A 48 12.08 14.45 -5.28
N ARG A 49 11.44 15.56 -5.66
CA ARG A 49 10.49 16.29 -4.80
C ARG A 49 9.33 15.40 -4.32
N GLY A 50 8.86 14.51 -5.19
CA GLY A 50 7.84 13.51 -4.88
C GLY A 50 8.30 12.38 -3.95
N ALA A 51 9.61 12.18 -3.80
CA ALA A 51 10.21 11.12 -2.98
C ALA A 51 10.43 11.52 -1.51
N THR A 52 9.70 12.54 -1.03
CA THR A 52 9.75 12.94 0.38
C THR A 52 9.06 11.89 1.25
N PRO A 53 9.61 11.47 2.41
CA PRO A 53 9.03 10.42 3.26
C PRO A 53 7.57 10.65 3.62
N GLN A 54 7.19 11.89 3.95
CA GLN A 54 5.81 12.27 4.27
C GLN A 54 4.84 11.99 3.10
N LYS A 55 5.27 12.34 1.88
CA LYS A 55 4.50 12.14 0.65
C LYS A 55 4.37 10.65 0.34
N ILE A 56 5.45 9.89 0.49
CA ILE A 56 5.47 8.45 0.27
C ILE A 56 4.47 7.75 1.19
N LEU A 57 4.47 8.10 2.49
CA LEU A 57 3.56 7.52 3.47
C LEU A 57 2.09 7.87 3.17
N TYR A 58 1.82 9.13 2.83
CA TYR A 58 0.48 9.56 2.43
C TYR A 58 -0.02 8.78 1.20
N SER A 59 0.81 8.74 0.15
CA SER A 59 0.49 8.03 -1.08
C SER A 59 0.31 6.53 -0.87
N HIS A 60 1.09 5.94 0.04
CA HIS A 60 0.93 4.54 0.42
C HIS A 60 -0.41 4.29 1.12
N GLN A 61 -0.75 5.09 2.13
CA GLN A 61 -2.03 4.97 2.86
C GLN A 61 -3.23 5.17 1.93
N LYS A 62 -3.20 6.19 1.07
CA LYS A 62 -4.27 6.45 0.10
C LYS A 62 -4.43 5.28 -0.90
N ASN A 63 -3.34 4.69 -1.37
CA ASN A 63 -3.40 3.47 -2.21
C ASN A 63 -4.00 2.29 -1.45
N LEU A 64 -3.57 2.04 -0.22
CA LEU A 64 -4.07 0.95 0.61
C LEU A 64 -5.59 1.10 0.84
N HIS A 65 -6.04 2.30 1.20
CA HIS A 65 -7.47 2.58 1.38
C HIS A 65 -8.27 2.38 0.09
N LYS A 66 -7.75 2.79 -1.08
CA LYS A 66 -8.41 2.55 -2.38
C LYS A 66 -8.56 1.05 -2.68
N LEU A 67 -7.52 0.27 -2.40
CA LEU A 67 -7.57 -1.19 -2.56
C LEU A 67 -8.61 -1.82 -1.61
N LEU A 68 -8.63 -1.40 -0.35
CA LEU A 68 -9.63 -1.86 0.62
C LEU A 68 -11.04 -1.54 0.14
N LEU A 69 -11.31 -0.30 -0.27
CA LEU A 69 -12.61 0.11 -0.78
C LEU A 69 -13.05 -0.75 -1.97
N SER A 70 -12.17 -1.00 -2.94
CA SER A 70 -12.50 -1.88 -4.06
C SER A 70 -12.83 -3.32 -3.63
N SER A 71 -12.10 -3.86 -2.65
CA SER A 71 -12.33 -5.21 -2.15
C SER A 71 -13.65 -5.29 -1.38
N ILE A 72 -13.99 -4.27 -0.60
CA ILE A 72 -15.24 -4.15 0.13
C ILE A 72 -16.40 -4.05 -0.87
N GLN A 73 -16.28 -3.20 -1.89
CA GLN A 73 -17.31 -3.05 -2.92
C GLN A 73 -17.60 -4.38 -3.65
N ILE A 74 -16.56 -5.15 -3.99
CA ILE A 74 -16.73 -6.50 -4.57
C ILE A 74 -17.42 -7.45 -3.57
N CYS A 75 -17.03 -7.43 -2.30
CA CYS A 75 -17.63 -8.29 -1.28
C CYS A 75 -19.11 -7.97 -1.03
N LEU A 76 -19.46 -6.68 -1.01
CA LEU A 76 -20.83 -6.20 -0.81
C LEU A 76 -21.68 -6.39 -2.08
N GLY A 77 -21.13 -6.14 -3.27
CA GLY A 77 -21.83 -6.34 -4.54
C GLY A 77 -22.25 -7.79 -4.76
N ASN A 78 -21.47 -8.76 -4.29
CA ASN A 78 -21.84 -10.18 -4.33
C ASN A 78 -22.93 -10.59 -3.31
N LYS A 79 -23.27 -9.73 -2.34
CA LYS A 79 -24.32 -9.98 -1.33
C LYS A 79 -25.65 -9.34 -1.68
N ILE A 80 -25.64 -8.29 -2.49
CA ILE A 80 -26.84 -7.54 -2.86
C ILE A 80 -27.50 -8.26 -4.04
N PRO A 81 -28.68 -8.89 -3.89
CA PRO A 81 -29.48 -9.22 -5.06
C PRO A 81 -29.86 -7.92 -5.78
N THR A 82 -29.93 -7.99 -7.11
CA THR A 82 -30.06 -6.87 -8.06
C THR A 82 -31.08 -5.78 -7.67
N ASP A 83 -32.07 -6.10 -6.82
CA ASP A 83 -33.20 -5.23 -6.48
C ASP A 83 -33.17 -4.61 -5.06
N SER A 84 -32.14 -4.85 -4.22
CA SER A 84 -32.14 -4.31 -2.84
C SER A 84 -30.88 -3.50 -2.49
N SER A 85 -31.01 -2.18 -2.28
CA SER A 85 -29.89 -1.36 -1.82
C SER A 85 -29.50 -1.70 -0.37
N LEU A 86 -28.24 -2.08 -0.15
CA LEU A 86 -27.71 -2.31 1.19
C LEU A 86 -27.57 -0.97 1.94
N THR A 87 -28.35 -0.81 3.01
CA THR A 87 -28.33 0.41 3.83
C THR A 87 -27.17 0.37 4.82
N ALA A 88 -26.57 1.52 5.15
CA ALA A 88 -25.46 1.62 6.11
C ALA A 88 -25.78 0.97 7.47
N GLN A 89 -27.04 1.05 7.90
CA GLN A 89 -27.54 0.39 9.12
C GLN A 89 -27.46 -1.15 9.05
N GLN A 90 -27.72 -1.74 7.87
CA GLN A 90 -27.63 -3.19 7.67
C GLN A 90 -26.18 -3.70 7.64
N VAL A 91 -25.23 -2.83 7.27
CA VAL A 91 -23.79 -3.16 7.32
C VAL A 91 -23.27 -3.15 8.76
N GLN A 92 -23.82 -2.28 9.61
CA GLN A 92 -23.45 -2.20 11.03
C GLN A 92 -24.03 -3.35 11.86
N ASP A 93 -25.04 -4.06 11.35
CA ASP A 93 -25.62 -5.21 12.03
C ASP A 93 -24.61 -6.37 12.16
N GLN A 94 -24.44 -6.86 13.39
CA GLN A 94 -23.51 -7.91 13.74
C GLN A 94 -23.86 -9.24 13.06
N GLN A 95 -25.13 -9.49 12.75
CA GLN A 95 -25.57 -10.70 12.05
C GLN A 95 -25.14 -10.68 10.57
N CYS A 96 -25.28 -9.53 9.91
CA CYS A 96 -24.81 -9.33 8.54
C CYS A 96 -23.28 -9.51 8.43
N LEU A 97 -22.55 -8.97 9.40
CA LEU A 97 -21.09 -9.14 9.52
C LEU A 97 -20.71 -10.61 9.74
N ARG A 98 -21.38 -11.33 10.65
CA ARG A 98 -21.15 -12.77 10.87
C ARG A 98 -21.32 -13.59 9.59
N GLN A 99 -22.36 -13.31 8.80
CA GLN A 99 -22.53 -13.95 7.49
C GLN A 99 -21.43 -13.58 6.48
N LEU A 100 -20.84 -12.39 6.57
CA LEU A 100 -19.73 -11.97 5.72
C LEU A 100 -18.43 -12.73 6.08
N PHE A 101 -18.19 -12.91 7.37
CA PHE A 101 -17.09 -13.73 7.88
C PHE A 101 -17.25 -15.19 7.47
N TYR A 102 -18.44 -15.77 7.67
CA TYR A 102 -18.72 -17.17 7.33
C TYR A 102 -18.49 -17.50 5.84
N LYS A 103 -18.77 -16.55 4.94
CA LYS A 103 -18.58 -16.73 3.49
C LYS A 103 -17.15 -16.47 2.99
N ASN A 104 -16.14 -16.37 3.88
CA ASN A 104 -14.75 -16.05 3.52
C ASN A 104 -14.56 -14.75 2.72
N GLN A 105 -15.55 -13.84 2.73
CA GLN A 105 -15.40 -12.55 2.03
C GLN A 105 -14.42 -11.65 2.79
N ALA A 106 -14.37 -11.81 4.12
CA ALA A 106 -13.36 -11.17 4.96
C ALA A 106 -11.92 -11.50 4.52
N TYR A 107 -11.68 -12.76 4.14
CA TYR A 107 -10.39 -13.21 3.65
C TYR A 107 -9.95 -12.45 2.38
N LYS A 108 -10.89 -12.11 1.49
CA LYS A 108 -10.59 -11.37 0.25
C LYS A 108 -10.09 -9.95 0.51
N PHE A 109 -10.69 -9.22 1.46
CA PHE A 109 -10.19 -7.89 1.78
C PHE A 109 -8.84 -7.98 2.51
N MET A 110 -8.68 -8.92 3.45
CA MET A 110 -7.43 -9.06 4.22
C MET A 110 -6.24 -9.42 3.33
N LYS A 111 -6.44 -10.23 2.28
CA LYS A 111 -5.40 -10.58 1.30
C LYS A 111 -4.77 -9.36 0.61
N SER A 112 -5.51 -8.25 0.49
CA SER A 112 -5.00 -7.01 -0.10
C SER A 112 -4.02 -6.25 0.81
N ILE A 113 -4.13 -6.44 2.13
CA ILE A 113 -3.25 -5.83 3.12
C ILE A 113 -1.95 -6.63 3.19
N ARG A 114 -0.82 -6.00 2.89
CA ARG A 114 0.50 -6.64 3.02
C ARG A 114 0.74 -7.04 4.47
N CYS A 115 1.40 -8.18 4.67
CA CYS A 115 1.70 -8.77 5.98
C CYS A 115 0.49 -9.24 6.81
N SER A 116 -0.73 -9.24 6.28
CA SER A 116 -1.86 -9.90 6.95
C SER A 116 -1.71 -11.42 6.94
N SER A 117 -2.40 -12.13 7.84
CA SER A 117 -2.41 -13.60 7.84
C SER A 117 -2.91 -14.17 6.50
N ALA A 118 -3.97 -13.59 5.94
CA ALA A 118 -4.50 -13.96 4.63
C ALA A 118 -3.52 -13.68 3.47
N HIS A 119 -2.73 -12.61 3.58
CA HIS A 119 -1.68 -12.30 2.62
C HIS A 119 -0.59 -13.37 2.62
N TRP A 120 -0.08 -13.74 3.80
CA TRP A 120 0.96 -14.78 3.95
C TRP A 120 0.48 -16.16 3.52
N GLU A 121 -0.75 -16.52 3.85
CA GLU A 121 -1.33 -17.79 3.40
C GLU A 121 -1.39 -17.87 1.86
N ASN A 122 -1.81 -16.79 1.21
CA ASN A 122 -1.85 -16.72 -0.24
C ASN A 122 -0.45 -16.80 -0.87
N GLU A 123 0.56 -16.14 -0.29
CA GLU A 123 1.93 -16.22 -0.81
C GLU A 123 2.59 -17.56 -0.56
N LYS A 124 2.32 -18.20 0.59
CA LYS A 124 2.69 -19.60 0.82
C LYS A 124 2.11 -20.49 -0.28
N ASN A 125 0.82 -20.36 -0.56
CA ASN A 125 0.16 -21.16 -1.60
C ASN A 125 0.72 -20.89 -2.99
N ARG A 126 1.10 -19.64 -3.30
CA ARG A 126 1.79 -19.29 -4.55
C ARG A 126 3.13 -20.02 -4.67
N VAL A 127 3.95 -19.98 -3.63
CA VAL A 127 5.24 -20.67 -3.60
C VAL A 127 5.06 -22.18 -3.72
N CYS A 128 4.13 -22.78 -2.97
CA CYS A 128 3.81 -24.21 -3.12
C CYS A 128 3.33 -24.57 -4.54
N GLY A 129 2.57 -23.69 -5.18
CA GLY A 129 2.15 -23.86 -6.58
C GLY A 129 3.33 -23.82 -7.55
N GLN A 130 4.25 -22.87 -7.37
CA GLN A 130 5.48 -22.79 -8.14
C GLN A 130 6.35 -24.04 -7.96
N ILE A 131 6.44 -24.56 -6.72
CA ILE A 131 7.18 -25.79 -6.42
C ILE A 131 6.63 -26.98 -7.21
N ARG A 132 5.29 -27.10 -7.29
CA ARG A 132 4.63 -28.18 -8.03
C ARG A 132 4.82 -28.07 -9.54
N GLN A 133 4.86 -26.86 -10.09
CA GLN A 133 4.95 -26.63 -11.54
C GLN A 133 6.39 -26.68 -12.07
N PHE A 134 7.33 -26.05 -11.36
CA PHE A 134 8.69 -25.83 -11.84
C PHE A 134 9.76 -26.61 -11.05
N GLY A 135 9.39 -27.37 -10.02
CA GLY A 135 10.34 -28.06 -9.16
C GLY A 135 10.91 -27.14 -8.07
N MET A 136 12.23 -27.05 -7.90
CA MET A 136 12.80 -26.16 -6.87
C MET A 136 12.51 -24.68 -7.20
N PRO A 137 12.00 -23.89 -6.24
CA PRO A 137 11.69 -22.50 -6.48
C PRO A 137 12.99 -21.70 -6.57
N ILE A 138 13.25 -21.07 -7.71
CA ILE A 138 14.38 -20.16 -7.88
C ILE A 138 14.00 -18.81 -7.30
N LEU A 139 14.63 -18.42 -6.20
CA LEU A 139 14.47 -17.09 -5.58
C LEU A 139 15.60 -16.18 -6.08
N PHE A 140 15.25 -15.12 -6.81
CA PHE A 140 16.19 -14.04 -7.13
C PHE A 140 16.16 -13.00 -6.01
N LEU A 141 17.24 -12.91 -5.23
CA LEU A 141 17.40 -11.90 -4.20
C LEU A 141 18.43 -10.86 -4.64
N THR A 142 17.96 -9.65 -4.96
CA THR A 142 18.85 -8.51 -5.24
C THR A 142 19.12 -7.76 -3.94
N LEU A 143 20.31 -7.93 -3.38
CA LEU A 143 20.76 -7.20 -2.20
C LEU A 143 21.44 -5.89 -2.65
N SER A 144 20.93 -4.75 -2.18
CA SER A 144 21.56 -3.44 -2.45
C SER A 144 22.66 -3.16 -1.42
N ALA A 145 23.81 -2.65 -1.89
CA ALA A 145 25.01 -2.42 -1.08
C ALA A 145 24.86 -1.39 0.06
N ALA A 146 23.76 -0.63 0.09
CA ALA A 146 23.53 0.41 1.10
C ALA A 146 23.48 -0.13 2.55
N ILE A 147 23.14 -1.41 2.75
CA ILE A 147 23.14 -2.06 4.09
C ILE A 147 24.57 -2.31 4.61
N SER A 148 25.59 -2.43 3.74
CA SER A 148 26.97 -2.64 4.18
C SER A 148 27.56 -1.40 4.87
N CYS A 149 27.16 -0.21 4.41
CA CYS A 149 27.70 1.06 4.90
C CYS A 149 27.26 1.41 6.32
N THR A 150 26.13 0.88 6.82
CA THR A 150 25.65 1.14 8.20
C THR A 150 26.37 0.28 9.24
N ASN A 151 26.76 -0.95 8.88
CA ASN A 151 27.59 -1.81 9.74
C ASN A 151 29.00 -1.22 9.91
N ASN A 152 29.55 -0.61 8.86
CA ASN A 152 30.88 0.01 8.90
C ASN A 152 30.88 1.39 9.59
N ALA A 153 29.74 2.10 9.59
CA ALA A 153 29.61 3.36 10.34
C ALA A 153 29.56 3.14 11.86
N ASN A 154 28.92 2.05 12.32
CA ASN A 154 28.87 1.70 13.74
C ASN A 154 30.22 1.19 14.28
N THR A 155 31.02 0.49 13.48
CA THR A 155 32.39 0.09 13.87
C THR A 155 33.36 1.27 13.92
N LYS A 156 33.23 2.24 13.00
CA LYS A 156 34.02 3.48 13.03
C LYS A 156 33.73 4.36 14.24
N ASN A 157 32.45 4.46 14.64
CA ASN A 157 32.04 5.22 15.83
C ASN A 157 32.40 4.53 17.18
N ALA A 158 32.61 3.21 17.18
CA ALA A 158 33.08 2.48 18.36
C ALA A 158 34.59 2.64 18.58
N ASN A 159 35.37 2.76 17.50
CA ASN A 159 36.83 2.94 17.59
C ASN A 159 37.25 4.38 17.92
N THR A 160 36.47 5.40 17.57
CA THR A 160 36.79 6.80 17.93
C THR A 160 36.51 7.13 19.39
N LYS A 161 35.51 6.50 20.04
CA LYS A 161 35.21 6.71 21.46
C LYS A 161 36.22 6.09 22.44
N ASN A 162 37.08 5.20 21.96
CA ASN A 162 38.12 4.56 22.77
C ASN A 162 39.49 5.27 22.65
N ALA A 163 39.61 6.27 21.78
CA ALA A 163 40.86 7.01 21.56
C ALA A 163 41.01 8.27 22.43
N ASP A 164 39.92 8.76 23.05
CA ASP A 164 39.88 10.02 23.80
C ASP A 164 40.05 9.85 25.33
N THR A 165 40.47 8.68 25.82
CA THR A 165 40.57 8.39 27.27
C THR A 165 42.01 8.24 27.80
N HIS A 166 43.03 8.56 27.00
CA HIS A 166 44.42 8.67 27.47
C HIS A 166 45.15 9.81 26.76
N GLY A 167 45.47 10.89 27.49
CA GLY A 167 46.33 11.98 27.04
C GLY A 167 45.86 13.35 27.49
#